data_AF-A0A150N3K0-F1
#
_entry.id   AF-A0A150N3K0-F1
#
_cell.length_a   1.000
_cell.length_b   1.000
_cell.length_c   1.000
_cell.angle_alpha   90.00
_cell.angle_beta   90.00
_cell.angle_gamma   90.00
#
_symmetry.space_group_name_H-M   'P 1'
#
loop_
_entity.id
_entity.type
_entity.pdbx_description
1 polymer ?
#
loop_
_entity_poly.entity_id
_entity_poly.type
_entity_poly.pdbx_seq_one_letter_code
_entity_poly.pdbx_strand_id
1 'polypeptide(L)'
;MGGIGRMNISELLARQARKFPAKTAVIDGETELSYAEVDRMVNRLASSLARLGVGRGDKVALYMPNTKEFVVSYFAVLRLGAVVVPINARLTAASIFTQRKWKMCCGRIQRSPMSP
;
A
#
# COMPACT_ATOMS: atom_id res chain seq x y z
N MET A 1 14.88 28.79 -5.09
CA MET A 1 13.39 28.81 -5.15
C MET A 1 12.90 27.47 -5.72
N GLY A 2 13.01 26.38 -4.97
CA GLY A 2 12.58 25.05 -5.43
C GLY A 2 11.22 24.75 -4.83
N GLY A 3 10.14 25.10 -5.54
CA GLY A 3 8.81 24.67 -5.14
C GLY A 3 8.81 23.16 -4.94
N ILE A 4 8.15 22.68 -3.89
CA ILE A 4 7.87 21.25 -3.72
C ILE A 4 6.93 20.90 -4.89
N GLY A 5 7.52 20.62 -6.06
CA GLY A 5 6.78 20.10 -7.20
C GLY A 5 6.03 18.89 -6.69
N ARG A 6 4.71 18.87 -6.88
CA ARG A 6 3.79 17.84 -6.36
C ARG A 6 4.37 16.44 -6.60
N MET A 7 5.13 15.94 -5.63
CA MET A 7 5.76 14.64 -5.66
C MET A 7 5.08 13.84 -4.57
N ASN A 8 4.42 12.76 -4.97
CA ASN A 8 3.80 11.87 -4.01
C ASN A 8 4.84 10.89 -3.43
N ILE A 9 4.49 10.24 -2.32
CA ILE A 9 5.43 9.36 -1.61
C ILE A 9 5.80 8.11 -2.41
N SER A 10 4.94 7.64 -3.33
CA SER A 10 5.23 6.49 -4.19
C SER A 10 6.18 6.82 -5.34
N GLU A 11 6.21 8.07 -5.80
CA GLU A 11 7.21 8.61 -6.74
C GLU A 11 8.57 8.78 -6.08
N LEU A 12 8.60 9.15 -4.79
CA LEU A 12 9.85 9.23 -4.03
C LEU A 12 10.54 7.86 -3.98
N LEU A 13 9.78 6.78 -3.75
CA LEU A 13 10.31 5.41 -3.79
C LEU A 13 10.92 5.09 -5.16
N ALA A 14 10.20 5.34 -6.26
CA ALA A 14 10.71 5.10 -7.61
C ALA A 14 11.98 5.91 -7.90
N ARG A 15 12.04 7.15 -7.40
CA ARG A 15 13.22 8.01 -7.54
C ARG A 15 14.41 7.45 -6.78
N GLN A 16 14.22 6.98 -5.55
CA GLN A 16 15.31 6.38 -4.77
C GLN A 16 15.76 5.04 -5.37
N ALA A 17 14.84 4.22 -5.89
CA ALA A 17 15.19 2.98 -6.58
C ALA A 17 16.05 3.19 -7.82
N ARG A 18 15.84 4.29 -8.56
CA ARG A 18 16.73 4.68 -9.66
C ARG A 18 18.08 5.22 -9.18
N LYS A 19 18.10 5.98 -8.07
CA LYS A 19 19.31 6.63 -7.57
C LYS A 19 20.23 5.68 -6.81
N PHE A 20 19.67 4.72 -6.08
CA PHE A 20 20.39 3.82 -5.18
C PHE A 20 19.81 2.39 -5.24
N PRO A 21 19.89 1.72 -6.41
CA PRO A 21 19.18 0.46 -6.64
C PRO A 21 19.57 -0.66 -5.67
N ALA A 22 20.86 -0.78 -5.33
CA ALA A 22 21.40 -1.84 -4.49
C ALA A 22 21.41 -1.53 -2.99
N LYS A 23 20.99 -0.34 -2.56
CA LYS A 23 20.92 -0.03 -1.12
C LYS A 23 19.75 -0.76 -0.48
N THR A 24 19.95 -1.32 0.70
CA THR A 24 18.88 -1.91 1.52
C THR A 24 17.84 -0.85 1.85
N ALA A 25 16.57 -1.19 1.62
CA ALA A 25 15.41 -0.32 1.85
C ALA A 25 14.50 -0.86 2.97
N VAL A 26 14.36 -2.19 3.07
CA VAL A 26 13.53 -2.86 4.07
C VAL A 26 14.29 -4.04 4.65
N ILE A 27 14.22 -4.21 5.97
CA ILE A 27 14.74 -5.35 6.71
C ILE A 27 13.58 -5.95 7.49
N ASP A 28 13.36 -7.26 7.34
CA ASP A 28 12.30 -8.03 7.98
C ASP A 28 12.87 -9.38 8.45
N GLY A 29 13.32 -9.42 9.71
CA GLY A 29 14.14 -10.52 10.23
C GLY A 29 15.45 -10.65 9.45
N GLU A 30 15.74 -11.85 8.96
CA GLU A 30 16.92 -12.15 8.14
C GLU A 30 16.74 -11.76 6.66
N THR A 31 15.57 -11.24 6.27
CA THR A 31 15.32 -10.82 4.89
C THR A 31 15.62 -9.34 4.71
N GLU A 32 16.52 -9.04 3.77
CA GLU A 32 16.77 -7.69 3.30
C GLU A 32 16.25 -7.50 1.87
N LEU A 33 15.61 -6.36 1.61
CA LEU A 33 15.20 -5.97 0.27
C LEU A 33 15.86 -4.64 -0.09
N SER A 34 16.48 -4.62 -1.27
CA SER A 34 17.02 -3.41 -1.88
C SER A 34 15.92 -2.49 -2.41
N TYR A 35 16.22 -1.20 -2.60
CA TYR A 35 15.26 -0.27 -3.21
C TYR A 35 14.76 -0.75 -4.59
N ALA A 36 15.61 -1.38 -5.40
CA ALA A 36 15.20 -1.91 -6.70
C ALA A 36 14.26 -3.13 -6.60
N GLU A 37 14.43 -3.95 -5.57
CA GLU A 37 13.52 -5.08 -5.30
C GLU A 37 12.17 -4.61 -4.81
N VAL A 38 12.16 -3.68 -3.84
CA VAL A 38 10.92 -3.10 -3.33
C VAL A 38 10.14 -2.43 -4.48
N ASP A 39 10.79 -1.61 -5.31
CA ASP A 39 10.11 -0.94 -6.42
C ASP A 39 9.54 -1.93 -7.46
N ARG A 40 10.26 -3.01 -7.77
CA ARG A 40 9.77 -4.08 -8.65
C ARG A 40 8.55 -4.78 -8.07
N MET A 41 8.59 -5.13 -6.78
CA MET A 41 7.46 -5.78 -6.10
C MET A 41 6.23 -4.85 -6.06
N VAL A 42 6.44 -3.57 -5.74
CA VAL A 42 5.41 -2.53 -5.73
C VAL A 42 4.77 -2.38 -7.12
N ASN A 43 5.57 -2.32 -8.18
CA ASN A 43 5.06 -2.22 -9.56
C ASN A 43 4.22 -3.45 -9.95
N ARG A 44 4.69 -4.65 -9.64
CA ARG A 44 3.94 -5.89 -9.91
C ARG A 44 2.61 -5.89 -9.18
N LEU A 45 2.60 -5.58 -7.89
CA LEU A 45 1.38 -5.56 -7.09
C LEU A 45 0.41 -4.46 -7.53
N ALA A 46 0.90 -3.25 -7.82
CA ALA A 46 0.08 -2.17 -8.36
C ALA A 46 -0.57 -2.58 -9.68
N SER A 47 0.18 -3.22 -10.59
CA SER A 47 -0.40 -3.73 -11.84
C SER A 47 -1.47 -4.79 -11.60
N SER A 48 -1.29 -5.68 -10.63
CA SER A 48 -2.31 -6.69 -10.29
C SER A 48 -3.57 -6.06 -9.70
N LEU A 49 -3.42 -5.09 -8.78
CA LEU A 49 -4.54 -4.35 -8.19
C LEU A 49 -5.30 -3.53 -9.23
N ALA A 50 -4.60 -2.91 -10.19
CA ALA A 50 -5.23 -2.21 -11.31
C ALA A 50 -6.06 -3.16 -12.18
N ARG A 51 -5.57 -4.38 -12.45
CA ARG A 51 -6.32 -5.42 -13.17
C ARG A 51 -7.56 -5.90 -12.40
N LEU A 52 -7.54 -5.82 -11.08
CA LEU A 52 -8.70 -6.07 -10.21
C LEU A 52 -9.67 -4.87 -10.12
N GLY A 53 -9.37 -3.76 -10.81
CA GLY A 53 -10.24 -2.59 -10.88
C GLY A 53 -9.98 -1.53 -9.82
N VAL A 54 -8.86 -1.58 -9.09
CA VAL A 54 -8.45 -0.53 -8.14
C VAL A 54 -7.89 0.66 -8.91
N GLY A 55 -8.44 1.85 -8.68
CA GLY A 55 -8.01 3.09 -9.31
C GLY A 55 -7.84 4.26 -8.34
N ARG A 56 -7.65 5.46 -8.91
CA ARG A 56 -7.51 6.70 -8.14
C ARG A 56 -8.73 6.94 -7.24
N GLY A 57 -8.46 7.26 -5.98
CA GLY A 57 -9.50 7.59 -5.00
C GLY A 57 -10.20 6.39 -4.37
N ASP A 58 -9.98 5.17 -4.87
CA ASP A 58 -10.48 3.95 -4.22
C ASP A 58 -9.81 3.76 -2.86
N LYS A 59 -10.52 3.10 -1.94
CA LYS A 59 -10.00 2.75 -0.62
C LYS A 59 -9.67 1.27 -0.54
N VAL A 60 -8.41 0.97 -0.25
CA VAL A 60 -7.92 -0.41 -0.13
C VAL A 60 -7.55 -0.68 1.32
N ALA A 61 -8.27 -1.61 1.94
CA ALA A 61 -7.97 -2.08 3.28
C ALA A 61 -6.78 -3.04 3.26
N LEU A 62 -5.78 -2.79 4.10
CA LEU A 62 -4.66 -3.71 4.32
C LEU A 62 -4.85 -4.37 5.68
N TYR A 63 -5.27 -5.65 5.65
CA TYR A 63 -5.41 -6.47 6.85
C TYR A 63 -4.31 -7.54 6.83
N MET A 64 -3.13 -7.18 7.34
CA MET A 64 -1.96 -8.04 7.40
C MET A 64 -1.03 -7.59 8.52
N PRO A 65 -0.16 -8.48 9.05
CA PRO A 65 0.89 -8.09 9.99
C PRO A 65 1.88 -7.09 9.36
N ASN A 66 2.65 -6.40 10.21
CA ASN A 66 3.71 -5.49 9.78
C ASN A 66 4.94 -6.28 9.30
N THR A 67 4.88 -6.83 8.10
CA THR A 67 5.99 -7.52 7.41
C THR A 67 6.47 -6.71 6.21
N LYS A 68 7.51 -7.18 5.51
CA LYS A 68 7.94 -6.56 4.24
C LYS A 68 6.81 -6.43 3.20
N GLU A 69 5.87 -7.38 3.16
CA GLU A 69 4.70 -7.35 2.28
C GLU A 69 3.76 -6.20 2.60
N PHE A 70 3.67 -5.77 3.87
CA PHE A 70 2.89 -4.59 4.25
C PHE A 70 3.45 -3.33 3.60
N VAL A 71 4.77 -3.14 3.65
CA VAL A 71 5.44 -1.99 3.02
C VAL A 71 5.19 -1.99 1.51
N VAL A 72 5.37 -3.14 0.85
CA VAL A 72 5.11 -3.30 -0.58
C VAL A 72 3.64 -2.97 -0.92
N SER A 73 2.69 -3.49 -0.14
CA SER A 73 1.26 -3.28 -0.34
C SER A 73 0.88 -1.81 -0.16
N TYR A 74 1.44 -1.16 0.86
CA TYR A 74 1.22 0.25 1.14
C TYR A 74 1.63 1.13 -0.06
N PHE A 75 2.85 0.94 -0.58
CA PHE A 75 3.33 1.71 -1.73
C PHE A 75 2.59 1.36 -3.04
N ALA A 76 2.16 0.10 -3.22
CA ALA A 76 1.41 -0.32 -4.41
C ALA A 76 0.05 0.39 -4.50
N VAL A 77 -0.68 0.48 -3.39
CA VAL A 77 -1.96 1.22 -3.33
C VAL A 77 -1.74 2.70 -3.63
N LEU A 78 -0.71 3.31 -3.03
CA LEU A 78 -0.39 4.72 -3.27
C LEU A 78 0.09 4.99 -4.70
N ARG A 79 0.72 4.02 -5.37
CA ARG A 79 1.13 4.13 -6.77
C ARG A 79 -0.07 4.17 -7.73
N LEU A 80 -1.19 3.54 -7.36
CA LEU A 80 -2.45 3.66 -8.09
C LEU A 80 -3.19 4.98 -7.82
N GLY A 81 -2.69 5.79 -6.88
CA GLY A 81 -3.39 6.97 -6.37
C GLY A 81 -4.66 6.61 -5.58
N ALA A 82 -4.73 5.38 -5.10
CA ALA A 82 -5.72 4.91 -4.15
C ALA A 82 -5.32 5.31 -2.71
N VAL A 83 -6.26 5.19 -1.79
CA VAL A 83 -6.09 5.48 -0.37
C VAL A 83 -5.91 4.18 0.39
N VAL A 84 -4.80 4.09 1.11
CA VAL A 84 -4.48 2.95 1.97
C VAL A 84 -5.19 3.07 3.32
N VAL A 85 -5.83 1.98 3.75
CA VAL A 85 -6.54 1.89 5.02
C VAL A 85 -5.95 0.73 5.83
N PRO A 86 -4.93 0.97 6.67
CA PRO A 86 -4.31 -0.08 7.46
C PRO A 86 -5.24 -0.53 8.58
N ILE A 87 -5.56 -1.83 8.62
CA ILE A 87 -6.33 -2.45 9.69
C ILE A 87 -5.36 -3.27 10.51
N ASN A 88 -5.31 -2.99 11.82
CA ASN A 88 -4.43 -3.70 12.73
C ASN A 88 -4.86 -5.17 12.82
N ALA A 89 -4.00 -6.09 12.36
CA ALA A 89 -4.24 -7.54 12.35
C ALA A 89 -4.28 -8.18 13.74
N ARG A 90 -3.93 -7.46 14.81
CA ARG A 90 -4.07 -7.92 16.20
C ARG A 90 -5.45 -7.62 16.79
N LEU A 91 -6.30 -6.91 16.07
CA LEU A 91 -7.67 -6.63 16.48
C LEU A 91 -8.56 -7.85 16.24
N THR A 92 -9.42 -8.17 17.20
CA THR A 92 -10.42 -9.24 17.04
C THR A 92 -11.48 -8.84 16.02
N ALA A 93 -12.03 -9.81 15.27
CA ALA A 93 -12.99 -9.57 14.19
C ALA A 93 -14.18 -8.70 14.62
N ALA A 94 -14.65 -8.84 15.87
CA ALA A 94 -15.73 -8.04 16.44
C ALA A 94 -15.43 -6.53 16.41
N SER A 95 -14.18 -6.12 16.62
CA SER A 95 -13.76 -4.71 16.65
C SER A 95 -13.52 -4.09 15.27
N ILE A 96 -13.30 -4.92 14.23
CA ILE A 96 -13.15 -4.47 12.84
C ILE A 96 -14.49 -3.97 12.31
N PHE A 97 -15.60 -4.66 12.64
CA PHE A 97 -16.93 -4.27 12.19
C PHE A 97 -17.53 -3.06 12.94
N THR A 98 -17.08 -2.78 14.17
CA THR A 98 -17.51 -1.58 14.94
C THR A 98 -16.92 -0.28 14.38
N GLN A 99 -15.85 -0.35 13.60
CA GLN A 99 -15.32 0.79 12.84
C GLN A 99 -16.17 1.16 11.60
N ARG A 100 -17.39 0.59 11.46
CA ARG A 100 -18.43 1.03 10.51
C ARG A 100 -18.88 2.49 10.68
N LYS A 101 -18.41 3.21 11.70
CA LYS A 101 -18.59 4.67 11.84
C LYS A 101 -17.67 5.50 10.92
N TRP A 102 -17.09 4.91 9.88
CA TRP A 102 -16.46 5.64 8.76
C TRP A 102 -17.44 6.16 7.70
N LYS A 103 -18.75 6.21 8.01
CA LYS A 103 -19.68 7.08 7.31
C LYS A 103 -19.31 8.55 7.59
N MET A 104 -18.29 9.08 6.91
CA MET A 104 -18.22 10.52 6.58
C MET A 104 -17.06 10.93 5.65
N CYS A 105 -16.13 10.04 5.27
CA CYS A 105 -15.08 10.41 4.30
C CYS A 105 -14.99 9.41 3.14
N CYS A 106 -15.72 9.74 2.07
CA CYS A 106 -15.63 9.21 0.70
C CYS A 106 -16.19 7.80 0.43
N GLY A 107 -16.78 7.61 -0.75
CA GLY A 107 -17.55 6.43 -1.11
C GLY A 107 -16.73 5.21 -1.52
N ARG A 108 -17.43 4.08 -1.57
CA ARG A 108 -17.07 2.78 -2.17
C ARG A 108 -15.94 1.99 -1.48
N ILE A 109 -16.33 1.30 -0.41
CA ILE A 109 -15.65 0.05 0.00
C ILE A 109 -16.20 -1.03 -0.93
N GLN A 110 -15.41 -1.53 -1.87
CA GLN A 110 -15.81 -2.66 -2.69
C GLN A 110 -16.00 -3.89 -1.79
N ARG A 111 -17.19 -4.49 -1.84
CA ARG A 111 -17.47 -5.78 -1.19
C ARG A 111 -16.99 -6.86 -2.14
N SER A 112 -15.94 -7.61 -1.80
CA SER A 112 -15.81 -8.98 -2.29
C SER A 112 -16.42 -9.92 -1.25
N PRO A 113 -17.29 -10.87 -1.63
CA PRO A 113 -17.82 -11.84 -0.69
C PRO A 113 -16.68 -12.77 -0.25
N MET A 114 -16.45 -12.87 1.06
CA MET A 114 -15.72 -14.01 1.61
C MET A 114 -16.62 -15.23 1.40
N SER A 115 -16.21 -16.14 0.52
CA SER A 115 -16.77 -17.49 0.45
C SER A 115 -16.39 -18.28 1.71
N PRO A 116 -17.23 -19.25 2.12
CA PRO A 116 -17.25 -19.83 3.46
C PRO A 116 -16.01 -20.66 3.81
#